data_AF-A0A2E5U334-F1
#
_entry.id   AF-A0A2E5U334-F1
#
_cell.length_a   1.000
_cell.length_b   1.000
_cell.length_c   1.000
_cell.angle_alpha   90.00
_cell.angle_beta   90.00
_cell.angle_gamma   90.00
#
_symmetry.space_group_name_H-M   'P 1'
#
loop_
_entity.id
_entity.type
_entity.pdbx_description
1 polymer ?
#
loop_
_entity_poly.entity_id
_entity_poly.type
_entity_poly.pdbx_seq_one_letter_code
_entity_poly.pdbx_strand_id
1 'polypeptide(L)' 'NSVTNSLKNYIRGILEEHYEQSILGDINGDSLVNIQDIILLVNVILNGQTDSTSDINSDGFVNILDVVQIVNIILN' A
#
# COMPACT_ATOMS: atom_id res chain seq x y z
N ASN A 1 8.22 27.76 -23.94
CA ASN A 1 7.86 29.15 -23.52
C ASN A 1 7.33 29.09 -22.09
N SER A 2 7.26 30.20 -21.35
CA SER A 2 6.83 30.22 -19.93
C SER A 2 5.46 29.55 -19.70
N VAL A 3 4.56 29.68 -20.69
CA VAL A 3 3.22 29.07 -20.71
C VAL A 3 3.28 27.53 -20.61
N THR A 4 4.21 26.87 -21.30
CA THR A 4 4.39 25.40 -21.19
C THR A 4 4.79 24.99 -19.76
N ASN A 5 5.63 25.77 -19.08
CA ASN A 5 6.08 25.46 -17.72
C ASN A 5 4.96 25.69 -16.69
N SER A 6 4.17 26.75 -16.85
CA SER A 6 2.99 27.00 -16.00
C SER A 6 1.97 25.86 -16.08
N LEU A 7 1.69 25.36 -17.29
CA LEU A 7 0.78 24.23 -17.49
C LEU A 7 1.34 22.93 -16.89
N LYS A 8 2.65 22.68 -17.06
CA LYS A 8 3.33 21.52 -16.45
C LYS A 8 3.25 21.54 -14.92
N ASN A 9 3.46 22.71 -14.31
CA ASN A 9 3.37 22.87 -12.86
C ASN A 9 1.93 22.72 -12.36
N TYR A 10 0.95 23.22 -13.10
CA TYR A 10 -0.47 23.05 -12.77
C TYR A 10 -0.87 21.56 -12.76
N ILE A 11 -0.49 20.81 -13.80
CA ILE A 11 -0.74 19.36 -13.85
C ILE A 11 -0.01 18.63 -12.72
N ARG A 12 1.23 19.02 -12.43
CA ARG A 12 1.99 18.44 -11.31
C ARG A 12 1.29 18.67 -9.97
N GLY A 13 0.76 19.88 -9.73
CA GLY A 13 0.04 20.19 -8.50
C GLY A 13 -1.22 19.34 -8.32
N ILE A 14 -2.00 19.14 -9.38
CA ILE A 14 -3.18 18.24 -9.35
C ILE A 14 -2.75 16.82 -9.02
N LEU A 15 -1.68 16.32 -9.66
CA LEU A 15 -1.19 14.97 -9.41
C LEU A 15 -0.71 14.83 -7.95
N GLU A 16 0.06 15.79 -7.43
CA GLU A 16 0.53 15.75 -6.04
C GLU A 16 -0.63 15.77 -5.03
N GLU A 17 -1.70 16.51 -5.30
CA GLU A 17 -2.89 16.56 -4.44
C GLU A 17 -3.71 15.26 -4.45
N HIS A 18 -3.66 14.49 -5.54
CA HIS A 18 -4.50 13.30 -5.75
C HIS A 18 -3.70 12.00 -5.83
N TYR A 19 -2.40 12.04 -5.56
CA TYR A 19 -1.55 10.85 -5.57
C TYR A 19 -1.60 10.18 -4.21
N GLU A 20 -2.38 9.11 -4.10
CA GLU A 20 -2.27 8.18 -2.98
C GLU A 20 -1.06 7.28 -3.23
N GLN A 21 0.00 7.49 -2.46
CA GLN A 21 1.14 6.61 -2.47
C GLN A 21 0.73 5.27 -1.85
N SER A 22 0.66 4.22 -2.66
CA SER A 22 0.59 2.86 -2.12
C SER A 22 1.92 2.54 -1.44
N ILE A 23 1.86 2.28 -0.13
CA ILE A 23 2.99 1.80 0.66
C ILE A 23 2.83 0.29 0.78
N LEU A 24 3.86 -0.47 0.39
CA LEU A 24 3.83 -1.93 0.52
C LEU A 24 3.66 -2.32 1.99
N GLY A 25 2.61 -3.09 2.29
CA GLY A 25 2.29 -3.51 3.65
C GLY A 25 1.36 -2.57 4.43
N ASP A 26 0.95 -1.44 3.85
CA ASP A 26 -0.10 -0.57 4.40
C ASP A 26 -1.48 -1.10 3.95
N ILE A 27 -2.08 -1.92 4.80
CA ILE A 27 -3.34 -2.63 4.51
C ILE A 27 -4.55 -1.74 4.83
N ASN A 28 -4.41 -0.79 5.77
CA ASN A 28 -5.52 0.07 6.18
C ASN A 28 -5.54 1.42 5.46
N GLY A 29 -4.51 1.74 4.68
CA GLY A 29 -4.39 2.98 3.91
C GLY A 29 -4.08 4.21 4.76
N ASP A 30 -3.56 4.05 5.98
CA ASP A 30 -3.26 5.17 6.89
C ASP A 30 -1.85 5.76 6.70
N SER A 31 -1.12 5.27 5.69
CA SER A 31 0.26 5.64 5.36
C SER A 31 1.31 5.21 6.39
N LEU A 32 0.99 4.31 7.32
CA LEU A 32 1.91 3.76 8.31
C LEU A 32 1.88 2.23 8.34
N VAL A 33 2.99 1.58 7.99
CA VAL A 33 3.11 0.12 8.17
C VAL A 33 3.42 -0.23 9.62
N ASN A 34 2.46 -0.84 10.32
CA ASN A 34 2.58 -1.20 11.72
C ASN A 34 1.75 -2.44 12.10
N ILE A 35 1.59 -2.70 13.40
CA ILE A 35 0.88 -3.89 13.90
C ILE A 35 -0.61 -3.91 13.51
N GLN A 36 -1.21 -2.76 13.19
CA GLN A 36 -2.59 -2.69 12.73
C GLN A 36 -2.78 -3.38 11.37
N ASP A 37 -1.82 -3.24 10.46
CA ASP A 37 -1.83 -3.90 9.14
C ASP A 37 -1.75 -5.42 9.28
N ILE A 38 -0.92 -5.90 10.21
CA ILE A 38 -0.83 -7.32 10.53
C ILE A 38 -2.16 -7.85 11.04
N ILE A 39 -2.83 -7.14 11.94
CA ILE A 39 -4.13 -7.56 12.49
C ILE A 39 -5.17 -7.64 11.37
N LEU A 40 -5.18 -6.66 10.45
CA LEU A 40 -6.11 -6.67 9.32
C LEU A 40 -5.81 -7.79 8.34
N LEU A 41 -4.55 -8.02 7.99
CA LEU A 41 -4.16 -9.12 7.11
C LEU A 41 -4.52 -10.48 7.71
N VAL A 42 -4.31 -10.67 9.01
CA VAL A 42 -4.76 -11.89 9.71
C VAL A 42 -6.29 -12.04 9.62
N ASN A 43 -7.06 -10.97 9.78
CA ASN A 43 -8.51 -11.02 9.60
C ASN A 43 -8.91 -11.36 8.15
N VAL A 44 -8.21 -10.83 7.15
CA VAL A 44 -8.42 -11.16 5.73
C VAL A 44 -8.21 -12.67 5.50
N ILE A 45 -7.10 -13.22 6.01
CA ILE A 45 -6.78 -14.66 5.94
C ILE A 45 -7.88 -15.50 6.62
N LEU A 46 -8.30 -15.12 7.83
CA LEU A 46 -9.31 -15.86 8.60
C LEU A 46 -10.70 -15.82 7.95
N ASN A 47 -11.04 -14.73 7.27
CA ASN A 47 -12.30 -14.56 6.55
C ASN A 47 -12.29 -15.17 5.15
N GLY A 48 -11.14 -15.68 4.68
CA GLY A 48 -10.98 -16.20 3.32
C GLY A 48 -11.20 -15.14 2.23
N GLN A 49 -10.97 -13.87 2.57
CA GLN A 49 -11.04 -12.78 1.61
C GLN A 49 -9.72 -12.71 0.84
N THR A 50 -9.81 -12.42 -0.45
CA THR A 50 -8.63 -12.20 -1.29
C THR A 50 -8.73 -10.79 -1.84
N ASP A 51 -7.88 -9.90 -1.34
CA ASP A 51 -7.59 -8.63 -2.00
C ASP A 51 -6.19 -8.72 -2.61
N SER A 52 -6.05 -8.20 -3.83
CA SER A 52 -4.76 -8.02 -4.49
C SER A 52 -3.75 -7.23 -3.65
N THR A 53 -4.22 -6.37 -2.74
CA THR A 53 -3.37 -5.62 -1.82
C THR A 53 -2.82 -6.47 -0.66
N SER A 54 -3.41 -7.64 -0.41
CA SER A 54 -3.05 -8.54 0.69
C SER A 54 -2.06 -9.64 0.29
N ASP A 55 -1.80 -9.82 -1.01
CA ASP A 55 -0.77 -10.72 -1.57
C ASP A 55 0.56 -9.96 -1.66
N ILE A 56 1.23 -9.86 -0.51
CA ILE A 56 2.42 -9.02 -0.31
C ILE A 56 3.64 -9.62 -0.99
N ASN A 57 3.72 -10.95 -1.06
CA ASN A 57 4.82 -11.64 -1.73
C ASN A 57 4.55 -11.92 -3.22
N SER A 58 3.34 -11.64 -3.70
CA SER A 58 2.89 -11.82 -5.09
C SER A 58 2.98 -13.27 -5.58
N ASP A 59 2.76 -14.24 -4.69
CA ASP A 59 2.74 -15.67 -5.03
C ASP A 59 1.36 -16.20 -5.45
N GLY A 60 0.34 -15.34 -5.40
CA GLY A 60 -1.04 -15.65 -5.74
C GLY A 60 -1.87 -16.21 -4.58
N PHE A 61 -1.32 -16.31 -3.38
CA PHE A 61 -2.00 -16.84 -2.19
C PHE A 61 -1.88 -15.90 -1.00
N VAL A 62 -2.99 -15.33 -0.55
CA VAL A 62 -3.05 -14.57 0.71
C VAL A 62 -2.98 -15.52 1.91
N ASN A 63 -1.82 -15.59 2.56
CA ASN A 63 -1.55 -16.53 3.65
C ASN A 63 -0.53 -16.00 4.68
N ILE A 64 -0.06 -16.87 5.58
CA ILE A 64 0.87 -16.48 6.65
C ILE A 64 2.21 -15.93 6.13
N LEU A 65 2.62 -16.27 4.91
CA LEU A 65 3.84 -15.76 4.29
C LEU A 65 3.76 -14.24 4.05
N ASP A 66 2.59 -13.71 3.70
CA ASP A 66 2.37 -12.26 3.55
C ASP A 66 2.54 -11.51 4.88
N VAL A 67 2.04 -12.10 5.97
CA VAL A 67 2.19 -11.56 7.33
C VAL A 67 3.67 -11.50 7.71
N VAL A 68 4.44 -12.55 7.43
CA VAL A 68 5.90 -12.56 7.68
C VAL A 68 6.58 -11.44 6.89
N GLN A 69 6.12 -11.15 5.68
CA GLN A 69 6.69 -10.07 4.89
C GLN A 69 6.43 -8.69 5.50
N ILE A 70 5.22 -8.42 6.01
CA ILE A 70 4.92 -7.17 6.73
C ILE A 70 5.76 -7.08 8.01
N VAL A 71 5.93 -8.17 8.76
CA VAL A 71 6.83 -8.19 9.94
C VAL A 71 8.26 -7.83 9.54
N ASN A 72 8.76 -8.35 8.42
CA ASN A 72 10.09 -7.98 7.90
C ASN A 72 10.16 -6.51 7.49
N ILE A 73 9.09 -5.93 6.93
CA ILE A 73 9.04 -4.50 6.61
C ILE A 73 9.11 -3.65 7.89
N ILE A 74 8.43 -4.06 8.96
CA ILE A 74 8.43 -3.35 10.25
C ILE A 74 9.79 -3.42 10.96
N LEU A 75 10.53 -4.52 10.79
CA LEU A 75 11.78 -4.78 11.53
C LEU A 75 13.07 -4.31 10.83
N ASN A 76 13.05 -4.01 9.53
CA ASN A 76 14.21 -3.56 8.74
C ASN A 76 14.26 -2.04 8.60
#